data_AF-A0A354CI15-F1
#
_entry.id   AF-A0A354CI15-F1
#
_cell.length_a   1.000
_cell.length_b   1.000
_cell.length_c   1.000
_cell.angle_alpha   90.00
_cell.angle_beta   90.00
_cell.angle_gamma   90.00
#
_symmetry.space_group_name_H-M   'P 1'
#
loop_
_entity.id
_entity.type
_entity.pdbx_description
1 polymer ?
#
loop_
_entity_poly.entity_id
_entity_poly.type
_entity_poly.pdbx_seq_one_letter_code
_entity_poly.pdbx_strand_id
1 'polypeptide(L)'
;FEMLGNFSFGDYFKTEAIHWSWEFLTEVVGLDASRLYPSVYVDDDEAFDIWNKEIGIAPERIFRFGKEDNFWEHGSGPCGPCSEIYYDRGEKYGCGKPGCTVGCDCDRYMEVW
;
A
#
# COMPACT_ATOMS: atom_id res chain seq x y z
N PHE A 1 -7.00 7.02 17.20
CA PHE A 1 -5.73 6.45 16.74
C PHE A 1 -4.76 7.61 16.52
N GLU A 2 -3.46 7.35 16.47
CA GLU A 2 -2.45 8.31 16.02
C GLU A 2 -2.03 7.93 14.60
N MET A 3 -1.77 8.92 13.74
CA MET A 3 -1.33 8.70 12.36
C MET A 3 0.07 9.26 12.20
N LEU A 4 1.03 8.39 11.89
CA LEU A 4 2.40 8.77 11.56
C LEU A 4 2.45 9.18 10.09
N GLY A 5 3.19 10.23 9.75
CA GLY A 5 3.29 10.71 8.38
C GLY A 5 4.54 11.53 8.10
N ASN A 6 5.04 11.40 6.88
CA ASN A 6 6.00 12.30 6.25
C ASN A 6 5.29 13.08 5.14
N PHE A 7 5.70 14.34 4.93
CA PHE A 7 5.05 15.23 3.97
C PHE A 7 6.09 15.86 3.06
N SER A 8 5.81 15.87 1.75
CA SER A 8 6.58 16.59 0.74
C SER A 8 5.81 17.82 0.28
N PHE A 9 6.43 19.00 0.33
CA PHE A 9 5.84 20.24 -0.17
C PHE A 9 6.59 20.70 -1.43
N GLY A 10 6.38 19.97 -2.53
CA GLY A 10 7.03 20.25 -3.82
C GLY A 10 8.51 19.88 -3.88
N ASP A 11 8.94 18.92 -3.06
CA ASP A 11 10.32 18.45 -2.98
C ASP A 11 10.48 17.12 -3.73
N TYR A 12 10.14 16.01 -3.09
CA TYR A 12 10.12 14.66 -3.67
C TYR A 12 8.69 14.21 -4.04
N PHE A 13 8.57 13.15 -4.84
CA PHE A 13 7.27 12.63 -5.30
C PHE A 13 7.18 11.11 -5.14
N LYS A 14 6.55 10.40 -6.09
CA LYS A 14 6.19 8.98 -5.94
C LYS A 14 7.38 8.07 -5.70
N THR A 15 8.46 8.22 -6.48
CA THR A 15 9.63 7.34 -6.40
C THR A 15 10.23 7.36 -4.99
N GLU A 16 10.68 8.52 -4.52
CA GLU A 16 11.31 8.60 -3.19
C GLU A 16 10.35 8.22 -2.07
N ALA A 17 9.07 8.61 -2.16
CA ALA A 17 8.08 8.25 -1.15
C ALA A 17 7.89 6.73 -1.03
N ILE A 18 7.76 6.02 -2.16
CA ILE A 18 7.59 4.57 -2.17
C ILE A 18 8.85 3.86 -1.64
N HIS A 19 10.04 4.29 -2.08
CA HIS A 19 11.31 3.71 -1.61
C HIS A 19 11.49 3.89 -0.10
N TRP A 20 11.25 5.08 0.44
CA TRP A 20 11.37 5.32 1.88
C TRP A 20 10.30 4.62 2.71
N SER A 21 9.06 4.54 2.22
CA SER A 21 8.02 3.78 2.92
C SER A 21 8.39 2.30 2.99
N TRP A 22 8.93 1.75 1.90
CA TRP A 22 9.39 0.37 1.86
C TRP A 22 10.59 0.13 2.78
N GLU A 23 11.62 0.97 2.72
CA GLU A 23 12.80 0.91 3.60
C GLU A 23 12.41 1.01 5.07
N PHE A 24 11.56 1.96 5.44
CA PHE A 24 11.12 2.12 6.82
C PHE A 24 10.38 0.88 7.34
N LEU A 25 9.44 0.32 6.57
CA LEU A 25 8.70 -0.86 7.00
C LEU A 25 9.58 -2.12 7.08
N THR A 26 10.45 -2.33 6.11
CA THR A 26 11.20 -3.58 5.98
C THR A 26 12.53 -3.58 6.72
N GLU A 27 13.26 -2.47 6.73
CA GLU A 27 14.60 -2.36 7.32
C GLU A 27 14.58 -1.76 8.72
N VAL A 28 13.81 -0.68 8.94
CA VAL A 28 13.78 0.04 10.23
C VAL A 28 12.83 -0.64 11.22
N VAL A 29 11.59 -0.88 10.81
CA VAL A 29 10.59 -1.59 11.62
C VAL A 29 10.85 -3.11 11.62
N GLY A 30 11.44 -3.64 10.55
CA GLY A 30 11.80 -5.05 10.45
C GLY A 30 10.65 -5.97 10.07
N LEU A 31 9.65 -5.47 9.34
CA LEU A 31 8.57 -6.31 8.81
C LEU A 31 9.09 -7.22 7.68
N ASP A 32 8.58 -8.44 7.65
CA ASP A 32 8.88 -9.39 6.58
C ASP A 32 8.26 -8.90 5.25
N ALA A 33 9.10 -8.50 4.31
CA ALA A 33 8.73 -8.07 2.96
C ALA A 33 7.85 -9.09 2.21
N SER A 34 7.99 -10.39 2.50
CA SER A 34 7.16 -11.42 1.88
C SER A 34 5.69 -11.38 2.32
N ARG A 35 5.39 -10.59 3.36
CA ARG A 35 4.03 -10.39 3.91
C ARG A 35 3.44 -9.03 3.59
N LEU A 36 4.17 -8.16 2.89
CA LEU A 36 3.71 -6.84 2.48
C LEU A 36 3.13 -6.89 1.06
N TYR A 37 2.01 -6.19 0.85
CA TYR A 37 1.30 -6.17 -0.42
C TYR A 37 0.87 -4.73 -0.73
N PRO A 38 1.39 -4.10 -1.78
CA PRO A 38 0.97 -2.76 -2.16
C PRO A 38 -0.34 -2.78 -2.96
N SER A 39 -1.14 -1.73 -2.82
CA SER A 39 -2.23 -1.36 -3.72
C SER A 39 -1.90 -0.05 -4.44
N VAL A 40 -2.47 0.17 -5.62
CA VAL A 40 -2.35 1.43 -6.38
C VAL A 40 -3.69 1.79 -7.01
N TYR A 41 -3.91 3.08 -7.27
CA TYR A 41 -5.08 3.51 -8.02
C TYR A 41 -5.13 2.88 -9.41
N VAL A 42 -6.33 2.53 -9.88
CA VAL A 42 -6.54 1.77 -11.13
C VAL A 42 -5.81 2.35 -12.34
N ASP A 43 -5.73 3.68 -12.44
CA ASP A 43 -5.10 4.40 -13.55
C ASP A 43 -3.66 4.90 -13.23
N ASP A 44 -3.09 4.56 -12.07
CA ASP A 44 -1.75 4.99 -11.65
C ASP A 44 -0.67 3.96 -12.04
N ASP A 45 -0.34 3.94 -13.33
CA ASP A 45 0.71 3.08 -13.88
C ASP A 45 2.12 3.44 -13.40
N GLU A 46 2.33 4.70 -13.00
CA GLU A 46 3.62 5.17 -12.49
C GLU A 46 3.92 4.54 -11.13
N ALA A 47 2.95 4.55 -10.19
CA ALA A 47 3.11 3.89 -8.90
C ALA A 47 3.28 2.37 -9.06
N PHE A 48 2.51 1.76 -9.97
CA PHE A 48 2.65 0.33 -10.29
C PHE A 48 4.07 -0.01 -10.77
N ASP A 49 4.61 0.80 -11.69
CA ASP A 49 5.93 0.58 -12.25
C ASP A 49 7.03 0.73 -11.21
N ILE A 50 6.93 1.69 -10.29
CA ILE A 50 7.90 1.84 -9.19
C ILE A 50 7.88 0.58 -8.30
N TRP A 51 6.69 0.13 -7.87
CA TRP A 51 6.57 -1.09 -7.07
C TRP A 51 7.10 -2.33 -7.79
N ASN A 52 6.80 -2.47 -9.08
CA ASN A 52 7.16 -3.67 -9.83
C ASN A 52 8.63 -3.69 -10.26
N LYS A 53 9.13 -2.59 -10.81
CA LYS A 53 10.44 -2.53 -11.50
C LYS A 53 11.56 -2.08 -10.58
N GLU A 54 11.25 -1.22 -9.61
CA GLU A 54 12.28 -0.65 -8.72
C GLU A 54 12.31 -1.35 -7.36
N ILE A 55 11.16 -1.54 -6.72
CA ILE A 55 11.08 -2.30 -5.45
C ILE A 55 11.16 -3.81 -5.71
N GLY A 56 10.69 -4.28 -6.87
CA GLY A 56 10.77 -5.68 -7.28
C GLY A 56 9.61 -6.54 -6.79
N ILE A 57 8.45 -5.95 -6.50
CA ILE A 57 7.25 -6.70 -6.12
C ILE A 57 6.64 -7.36 -7.36
N ALA A 58 6.35 -8.66 -7.26
CA ALA A 58 5.72 -9.40 -8.34
C ALA A 58 4.35 -8.80 -8.68
N PRO A 59 3.98 -8.68 -9.97
CA PRO A 59 2.79 -7.95 -10.39
C PRO A 59 1.50 -8.54 -9.82
N GLU A 60 1.44 -9.85 -9.59
CA GLU A 60 0.30 -10.53 -8.96
C GLU A 60 0.11 -10.21 -7.47
N ARG A 61 1.08 -9.52 -6.85
CA ARG A 61 1.02 -9.04 -5.46
C ARG A 61 0.77 -7.53 -5.36
N ILE A 62 0.65 -6.83 -6.49
CA ILE A 62 0.33 -5.41 -6.56
C ILE A 62 -1.14 -5.28 -6.96
N PHE A 63 -1.97 -4.82 -6.04
CA PHE A 63 -3.41 -4.72 -6.26
C PHE A 63 -3.77 -3.38 -6.90
N ARG A 64 -4.80 -3.37 -7.75
CA ARG A 64 -5.35 -2.15 -8.33
C ARG A 64 -6.76 -1.95 -7.84
N PHE A 65 -7.03 -0.85 -7.16
CA PHE A 65 -8.37 -0.50 -6.70
C PHE A 65 -8.86 0.82 -7.28
N GLY A 66 -10.18 1.00 -7.20
CA GLY A 66 -10.87 2.19 -7.71
C GLY A 66 -10.80 3.35 -6.74
N LYS A 67 -11.71 4.30 -6.93
CA LYS A 67 -11.79 5.53 -6.12
C LYS A 67 -12.08 5.25 -4.64
N GLU A 68 -12.83 4.19 -4.34
CA GLU A 68 -13.26 3.89 -2.97
C GLU A 68 -12.08 3.58 -2.04
N ASP A 69 -11.04 2.93 -2.56
CA ASP A 69 -9.87 2.52 -1.77
C ASP A 69 -8.62 3.36 -2.09
N ASN A 70 -8.30 3.55 -3.38
CA ASN A 70 -7.02 4.18 -3.77
C ASN A 70 -7.15 5.64 -4.24
N PHE A 71 -8.16 6.37 -3.79
CA PHE A 71 -8.24 7.82 -4.00
C PHE A 71 -8.56 8.54 -2.69
N TRP A 72 -7.54 9.16 -2.12
CA TRP A 72 -7.68 9.80 -0.82
C TRP A 72 -8.20 11.22 -0.97
N GLU A 73 -9.34 11.50 -0.34
CA GLU A 73 -9.96 12.83 -0.34
C GLU A 73 -10.44 13.25 1.06
N HIS A 74 -10.06 14.45 1.48
CA HIS A 74 -10.57 15.06 2.71
C HIS A 74 -11.60 16.14 2.38
N GLY A 75 -12.85 15.71 2.13
CA GLY A 75 -13.95 16.62 1.81
C GLY A 75 -13.63 17.53 0.62
N SER A 76 -13.59 18.84 0.83
CA SER A 76 -13.32 19.84 -0.22
C SER A 76 -11.83 20.26 -0.35
N GLY A 77 -10.93 19.56 0.34
CA GLY A 77 -9.50 19.89 0.41
C GLY A 77 -8.63 19.18 -0.64
N PRO A 78 -7.29 19.26 -0.50
CA PRO A 78 -6.36 18.51 -1.33
C PRO A 78 -6.70 17.01 -1.36
N CYS A 79 -6.65 16.42 -2.54
CA CYS A 79 -6.92 15.01 -2.79
C CYS A 79 -6.05 14.48 -3.93
N GLY A 80 -5.98 13.16 -4.06
CA GLY A 80 -5.25 12.52 -5.16
C GLY A 80 -5.27 10.99 -5.10
N PRO A 81 -4.75 10.33 -6.15
CA PRO A 81 -4.51 8.89 -6.10
C PRO A 81 -3.53 8.57 -4.99
N CYS A 82 -3.75 7.45 -4.30
CA CYS A 82 -2.82 6.93 -3.30
C CYS A 82 -2.39 5.50 -3.66
N SER A 83 -1.33 5.07 -2.99
CA SER A 83 -0.86 3.71 -2.96
C SER A 83 -0.73 3.32 -1.49
N GLU A 84 -1.32 2.20 -1.11
CA GLU A 84 -1.33 1.72 0.28
C GLU A 84 -0.49 0.45 0.39
N ILE A 85 -0.04 0.12 1.60
CA ILE A 85 0.71 -1.08 1.93
C ILE A 85 -0.09 -1.89 2.94
N TYR A 86 -0.35 -3.15 2.62
CA TYR A 86 -1.04 -4.10 3.47
C TYR A 86 -0.07 -5.13 4.06
N TYR A 87 -0.30 -5.54 5.30
CA TYR A 87 0.45 -6.60 5.96
C TYR A 87 -0.43 -7.83 6.18
N ASP A 88 -0.04 -8.97 5.61
CA ASP A 88 -0.68 -10.27 5.84
C ASP A 88 -0.33 -10.78 7.24
N ARG A 89 -1.27 -10.73 8.18
CA ARG A 89 -1.13 -11.24 9.57
C ARG A 89 -1.19 -12.77 9.67
N GLY A 90 -1.49 -13.44 8.57
CA GLY A 90 -1.53 -14.90 8.43
C GLY A 90 -2.95 -15.47 8.47
N GLU A 91 -3.11 -16.69 7.97
CA GLU A 91 -4.40 -17.36 7.74
C GLU A 91 -5.30 -17.44 8.98
N LYS A 92 -4.73 -17.47 10.19
CA LYS A 92 -5.49 -17.49 11.45
C LYS A 92 -6.40 -16.27 11.65
N TYR A 93 -6.13 -15.17 10.94
CA TYR A 93 -6.97 -13.96 10.94
C TYR A 93 -7.86 -13.87 9.70
N GLY A 94 -7.81 -14.85 8.80
CA GLY A 94 -8.62 -14.89 7.60
C GLY A 94 -10.05 -15.35 7.86
N CYS A 95 -10.95 -15.01 6.94
CA CYS A 95 -12.36 -15.42 7.00
C CYS A 95 -12.63 -16.89 6.62
N GLY A 96 -11.61 -17.69 6.32
CA GLY A 96 -11.71 -19.09 5.90
C GLY A 96 -12.31 -19.32 4.50
N LYS A 97 -12.67 -18.26 3.77
CA LYS A 97 -13.20 -18.38 2.40
C LYS A 97 -12.05 -18.57 1.38
N PRO A 98 -12.27 -19.36 0.33
CA PRO A 98 -11.37 -19.37 -0.84
C PRO A 98 -11.26 -17.95 -1.41
N GLY A 99 -10.03 -17.44 -1.59
CA GLY A 99 -9.80 -16.08 -2.10
C GLY A 99 -9.66 -14.99 -1.02
N CYS A 100 -9.46 -15.34 0.25
CA CYS A 100 -9.07 -14.39 1.28
C CYS A 100 -7.72 -13.71 0.92
N THR A 101 -7.79 -12.46 0.44
CA THR A 101 -6.68 -11.66 -0.11
C THR A 101 -6.84 -10.18 0.28
N VAL A 102 -5.91 -9.31 -0.13
CA VAL A 102 -6.00 -7.85 -0.01
C VAL A 102 -7.34 -7.34 -0.56
N GLY A 103 -7.97 -6.39 0.12
CA GLY A 103 -9.33 -5.92 -0.19
C GLY A 103 -10.46 -6.79 0.39
N CYS A 104 -10.14 -7.80 1.21
CA CYS A 104 -11.14 -8.55 1.96
C CYS A 104 -11.44 -7.87 3.30
N ASP A 105 -12.72 -7.79 3.68
CA ASP A 105 -13.21 -7.19 4.95
C ASP A 105 -12.79 -7.93 6.24
N CYS A 106 -11.78 -8.79 6.20
CA CYS A 106 -11.30 -9.55 7.36
C CYS A 106 -9.93 -9.06 7.84
N ASP A 107 -9.57 -9.39 9.08
CA ASP A 107 -8.36 -8.87 9.73
C ASP A 107 -7.04 -9.53 9.27
N ARG A 108 -7.05 -10.25 8.14
CA ARG A 108 -5.85 -10.92 7.61
C ARG A 108 -4.91 -9.92 6.96
N TYR A 109 -5.37 -9.16 5.98
CA TYR A 109 -4.56 -8.17 5.27
C TYR A 109 -4.92 -6.80 5.82
N MET A 110 -4.10 -6.30 6.74
CA MET A 110 -4.32 -5.01 7.37
C MET A 110 -3.58 -3.92 6.60
N GLU A 111 -4.28 -2.87 6.21
CA GLU A 111 -3.66 -1.62 5.75
C GLU A 111 -2.79 -1.03 6.87
N VAL A 112 -1.54 -0.68 6.56
CA VAL A 112 -0.58 -0.16 7.54
C VAL A 112 0.02 1.20 7.19
N TRP A 113 0.07 1.56 5.91
CA TRP A 113 0.62 2.84 5.43
C TRP A 113 0.03 3.20 4.07
#